data_AF-C1C0N1-F1
#
_entry.id   AF-C1C0N1-F1
#
_cell.length_a   1.000
_cell.length_b   1.000
_cell.length_c   1.000
_cell.angle_alpha   90.00
_cell.angle_beta   90.00
_cell.angle_gamma   90.00
#
_symmetry.space_group_name_H-M   'P 1'
#
loop_
_entity.id
_entity.type
_entity.pdbx_description
1 polymer ?
#
loop_
_entity_poly.entity_id
_entity_poly.type
_entity_poly.pdbx_seq_one_letter_code
_entity_poly.pdbx_strand_id
1 'polypeptide(L)'
;MRWNSNEIQDLCLRVPDWEGRMSFKTVSASSSLGSSHSESGGGFKERYFKLKGNLLFYSREGQGPLGLFVLENVVSVQREIKEASMFAITFSDDKKTLFWLSNNSSVDEWICALSKASYEYQRSLLADLRLRISQRTGKDPLSGTMFEKKQQFTQELIQPFPPPRTKNKKSSLPESPLGRPKATFKSHIDPDQDLIQF
;
A
#
# COMPACT_ATOMS: atom_id res chain seq x y z
N MET A 1 2.75 5.53 1.13
CA MET A 1 1.59 6.38 1.47
C MET A 1 1.85 7.06 2.80
N ARG A 2 1.55 8.37 2.92
CA ARG A 2 1.57 9.08 4.21
C ARG A 2 0.16 9.06 4.76
N TRP A 3 -0.07 8.34 5.85
CA TRP A 3 -1.38 8.26 6.48
C TRP A 3 -1.57 9.44 7.44
N ASN A 4 -2.82 9.91 7.55
CA ASN A 4 -3.20 10.90 8.54
C ASN A 4 -3.42 10.19 9.89
N SER A 5 -2.61 10.53 10.89
CA SER A 5 -2.69 9.92 12.23
C SER A 5 -4.07 10.08 12.88
N ASN A 6 -4.76 11.20 12.62
CA ASN A 6 -6.09 11.45 13.18
C ASN A 6 -7.14 10.50 12.61
N GLU A 7 -7.05 10.21 11.30
CA GLU A 7 -7.98 9.27 10.63
C GLU A 7 -7.77 7.84 11.13
N ILE A 8 -6.52 7.43 11.32
CA ILE A 8 -6.20 6.09 11.88
C ILE A 8 -6.76 5.97 13.30
N GLN A 9 -6.62 7.02 14.11
CA GLN A 9 -7.14 7.02 15.47
C GLN A 9 -8.68 6.96 15.49
N ASP A 10 -9.35 7.72 14.63
CA ASP A 10 -10.81 7.65 14.47
C ASP A 10 -11.27 6.25 14.04
N LEU A 11 -10.60 5.64 13.05
CA LEU A 11 -10.91 4.28 12.60
C LEU A 11 -10.76 3.23 13.71
N CYS A 12 -9.76 3.38 14.58
CA CYS A 12 -9.54 2.47 15.71
C CYS A 12 -10.65 2.56 16.78
N LEU A 13 -11.36 3.70 16.87
CA LEU A 13 -12.46 3.91 17.82
C LEU A 13 -13.81 3.41 17.31
N ARG A 14 -13.93 3.11 16.02
CA ARG A 14 -15.18 2.59 15.42
C ARG A 14 -15.46 1.16 15.87
N VAL A 15 -16.72 0.74 15.71
CA VAL A 15 -17.15 -0.64 15.95
C VAL A 15 -16.37 -1.58 15.01
N PRO A 16 -15.60 -2.53 15.57
CA PRO A 16 -14.80 -3.46 14.77
C PRO A 16 -15.69 -4.46 14.05
N ASP A 17 -15.22 -4.94 12.90
CA ASP A 17 -15.86 -6.02 12.16
C ASP A 17 -15.53 -7.39 12.81
N TRP A 18 -14.39 -7.46 13.52
CA TRP A 18 -13.97 -8.61 14.31
C TRP A 18 -12.98 -8.17 15.40
N GLU A 19 -13.00 -8.78 16.59
CA GLU A 19 -12.04 -8.46 17.66
C GLU A 19 -11.76 -9.64 18.58
N GLY A 20 -10.66 -9.57 19.33
CA GLY A 20 -10.30 -10.61 20.29
C GLY A 20 -8.84 -10.61 20.72
N ARG A 21 -8.52 -11.47 21.70
CA ARG A 21 -7.16 -11.62 22.23
C ARG A 21 -6.40 -12.69 21.47
N MET A 22 -5.16 -12.36 21.10
CA MET A 22 -4.29 -13.28 20.38
C MET A 22 -2.84 -12.96 20.74
N SER A 23 -1.97 -13.96 20.61
CA SER A 23 -0.54 -13.72 20.71
C SER A 23 0.10 -13.78 19.33
N PHE A 24 1.01 -12.86 19.03
CA PHE A 24 1.64 -12.80 17.70
C PHE A 24 3.16 -12.69 17.76
N LYS A 25 3.83 -13.16 16.71
CA LYS A 25 5.26 -12.93 16.45
C LYS A 25 5.50 -12.76 14.96
N THR A 26 6.34 -11.82 14.57
CA THR A 26 6.73 -11.61 13.17
C THR A 26 8.03 -12.35 12.90
N VAL A 27 8.03 -13.15 11.84
CA VAL A 27 9.19 -13.84 11.30
C VAL A 27 9.59 -13.10 10.02
N SER A 28 10.78 -12.51 10.02
CA SER A 28 11.35 -11.87 8.84
C SER A 28 12.54 -12.69 8.36
N ALA A 29 12.68 -12.88 7.05
CA ALA A 29 13.81 -13.59 6.45
C ALA A 29 15.17 -13.05 6.92
N SER A 30 15.28 -11.74 7.18
CA SER A 30 16.51 -11.10 7.65
C SER A 30 16.84 -11.37 9.13
N SER A 31 15.89 -11.85 9.94
CA SER A 31 16.16 -12.23 11.34
C SER A 31 17.00 -13.52 11.49
N SER A 32 17.36 -14.15 10.38
CA SER A 32 18.30 -15.28 10.31
C SER A 32 19.78 -14.86 10.27
N LEU A 33 20.07 -13.56 10.07
CA LEU A 33 21.44 -13.02 10.10
C LEU A 33 21.46 -11.75 10.96
N GLY A 34 22.18 -11.82 12.08
CA GLY A 34 22.11 -10.84 13.18
C GLY A 34 22.23 -9.38 12.75
N SER A 35 21.29 -8.56 13.20
CA SER A 35 21.47 -7.12 13.43
C SER A 35 20.44 -6.61 14.43
N SER A 36 20.98 -6.19 15.56
CA SER A 36 20.33 -5.65 16.75
C SER A 36 19.86 -4.22 16.47
N HIS A 37 18.55 -3.98 16.53
CA HIS A 37 17.92 -2.74 17.04
C HIS A 37 16.41 -3.00 17.27
N SER A 38 16.13 -4.03 18.04
CA SER A 38 14.92 -4.21 18.83
C SER A 38 15.25 -5.33 19.81
N GLU A 39 15.38 -5.02 21.09
CA GLU A 39 15.56 -5.99 22.17
C GLU A 39 14.34 -6.93 22.27
N SER A 40 14.24 -7.89 21.35
CA SER A 40 13.30 -8.99 21.39
C SER A 40 13.74 -10.02 20.37
N GLY A 41 14.70 -10.87 20.73
CA GLY A 41 14.73 -12.26 20.23
C GLY A 41 13.52 -13.05 20.76
N GLY A 42 12.31 -12.47 20.66
CA GLY A 42 11.24 -12.61 21.65
C GLY A 42 10.06 -13.39 21.12
N GLY A 43 9.57 -14.30 21.95
CA GLY A 43 8.41 -15.16 21.69
C GLY A 43 7.10 -14.40 21.42
N PHE A 44 6.00 -15.16 21.47
CA PHE A 44 4.67 -14.63 21.20
C PHE A 44 4.29 -13.51 22.17
N LYS A 45 3.80 -12.38 21.61
CA LYS A 45 3.33 -11.21 22.37
C LYS A 45 1.81 -11.19 22.38
N GLU A 46 1.19 -11.34 23.56
CA GLU A 46 -0.26 -11.26 23.71
C GLU A 46 -0.75 -9.81 23.54
N ARG A 47 -1.75 -9.60 22.68
CA ARG A 47 -2.38 -8.30 22.41
C ARG A 47 -3.88 -8.47 22.17
N TYR A 48 -4.60 -7.35 22.30
CA TYR A 48 -5.98 -7.24 21.86
C TYR A 48 -6.02 -6.73 20.42
N PHE A 49 -6.67 -7.48 19.54
CA PHE A 49 -6.76 -7.20 18.11
C PHE A 49 -8.15 -6.71 17.73
N LYS A 50 -8.21 -5.71 16.85
CA LYS A 50 -9.45 -5.16 16.28
C LYS A 50 -9.29 -5.06 14.77
N LEU A 51 -10.18 -5.71 14.03
CA LEU A 51 -10.25 -5.67 12.57
C LEU A 51 -11.31 -4.65 12.15
N LYS A 52 -10.94 -3.70 11.30
CA LYS A 52 -11.89 -2.80 10.63
C LYS A 52 -11.51 -2.61 9.17
N GLY A 53 -12.39 -3.01 8.25
CA GLY A 53 -12.08 -3.06 6.83
C GLY A 53 -10.87 -3.97 6.60
N ASN A 54 -9.83 -3.43 5.97
CA ASN A 54 -8.54 -4.12 5.75
C ASN A 54 -7.48 -3.77 6.81
N LEU A 55 -7.88 -3.19 7.94
CA LEU A 55 -6.98 -2.69 8.98
C LEU A 55 -7.10 -3.54 10.25
N LEU A 56 -6.01 -4.20 10.66
CA LEU A 56 -5.95 -5.00 11.87
C LEU A 56 -5.09 -4.30 12.94
N PHE A 57 -5.77 -3.57 13.81
CA PHE A 57 -5.16 -2.85 14.93
C PHE A 57 -4.79 -3.82 16.05
N TYR A 58 -3.70 -3.53 16.75
CA TYR A 58 -3.36 -4.23 17.99
C TYR A 58 -3.04 -3.24 19.11
N SER A 59 -3.52 -3.54 20.30
CA SER A 59 -3.38 -2.71 21.48
C SER A 59 -3.06 -3.57 22.71
N ARG A 60 -2.61 -2.91 23.78
CA ARG A 60 -2.69 -3.47 25.12
C ARG A 60 -4.13 -3.26 25.58
N GLU A 61 -4.66 -4.19 26.36
CA GLU A 61 -6.04 -4.09 26.82
C GLU A 61 -6.28 -2.75 27.56
N GLY A 62 -7.33 -2.03 27.14
CA GLY A 62 -7.66 -0.72 27.70
C GLY A 62 -6.72 0.42 27.30
N GLN A 63 -5.83 0.24 26.33
CA GLN A 63 -4.90 1.26 25.84
C GLN A 63 -5.16 1.60 24.36
N GLY A 64 -4.57 2.69 23.88
CA GLY A 64 -4.59 3.05 22.46
C GLY A 64 -3.90 2.02 21.56
N PRO A 65 -4.06 2.13 20.22
CA PRO A 65 -3.41 1.23 19.28
C PRO A 65 -1.88 1.34 19.39
N LEU A 66 -1.20 0.22 19.64
CA LEU A 66 0.25 0.15 19.60
C LEU A 66 0.77 0.07 18.16
N GLY A 67 -0.04 -0.51 17.27
CA GLY A 67 0.26 -0.58 15.87
C GLY A 67 -0.88 -1.19 15.08
N LEU A 68 -0.61 -1.39 13.80
CA LEU A 68 -1.59 -1.76 12.80
C LEU A 68 -0.93 -2.64 11.74
N PHE A 69 -1.62 -3.71 11.36
CA PHE A 69 -1.34 -4.45 10.13
C PHE A 69 -2.32 -4.00 9.05
N VAL A 70 -1.78 -3.59 7.91
CA VAL A 70 -2.58 -3.35 6.71
C VAL A 70 -2.64 -4.67 5.94
N LEU A 71 -3.85 -5.20 5.73
CA LEU A 71 -4.07 -6.47 5.03
C LEU A 71 -4.03 -6.29 3.50
N GLU A 72 -2.99 -5.60 3.04
CA GLU A 72 -2.61 -5.44 1.64
C GLU A 72 -1.48 -6.42 1.31
N ASN A 73 -1.43 -6.87 0.06
CA ASN A 73 -0.44 -7.85 -0.43
C ASN A 73 -0.37 -9.13 0.43
N VAL A 74 -1.50 -9.54 1.01
CA VAL A 74 -1.62 -10.81 1.73
C VAL A 74 -1.65 -11.93 0.69
N VAL A 75 -0.65 -12.82 0.75
CA VAL A 75 -0.54 -14.00 -0.10
C VAL A 75 -1.41 -15.12 0.44
N SER A 76 -1.40 -15.34 1.75
CA SER A 76 -2.23 -16.36 2.39
C SER A 76 -2.50 -16.07 3.86
N VAL A 77 -3.65 -16.54 4.34
CA VAL A 77 -3.97 -16.67 5.76
C VAL A 77 -4.31 -18.13 6.01
N GLN A 78 -3.46 -18.86 6.74
CA GLN A 78 -3.55 -20.31 6.82
C GLN A 78 -3.18 -20.82 8.22
N ARG A 79 -3.84 -21.90 8.65
CA ARG A 79 -3.50 -22.62 9.87
C ARG A 79 -2.09 -23.22 9.76
N GLU A 80 -1.33 -23.19 10.85
CA GLU A 80 -0.01 -23.80 10.88
C GLU A 80 -0.14 -25.33 11.01
N ILE A 81 0.61 -26.08 10.19
CA ILE A 81 0.47 -27.56 10.09
C ILE A 81 0.76 -28.26 11.44
N LYS A 82 1.68 -27.72 12.24
CA LYS A 82 2.16 -28.36 13.47
C LYS A 82 1.33 -28.02 14.71
N GLU A 83 0.53 -26.97 14.67
CA GLU A 83 -0.17 -26.46 15.85
C GLU A 83 -1.55 -25.93 15.47
N ALA A 84 -2.60 -26.67 15.86
CA ALA A 84 -3.98 -26.31 15.51
C ALA A 84 -4.37 -24.93 16.07
N SER A 85 -3.90 -24.56 17.24
CA SER A 85 -4.17 -23.26 17.88
C SER A 85 -3.49 -22.07 17.20
N MET A 86 -2.83 -22.29 16.06
CA MET A 86 -1.95 -21.31 15.41
C MET A 86 -2.28 -21.13 13.94
N PHE A 87 -2.17 -19.89 13.46
CA PHE A 87 -2.22 -19.58 12.04
C PHE A 87 -1.17 -18.53 11.66
N ALA A 88 -0.97 -18.35 10.36
CA ALA A 88 -0.03 -17.41 9.81
C ALA A 88 -0.69 -16.51 8.78
N ILE A 89 -0.26 -15.25 8.74
CA ILE A 89 -0.46 -14.35 7.60
C ILE A 89 0.88 -14.24 6.88
N THR A 90 0.88 -14.58 5.60
CA THR A 90 2.04 -14.44 4.72
C THR A 90 1.81 -13.26 3.78
N PHE A 91 2.74 -12.31 3.78
CA PHE A 91 2.72 -11.15 2.90
C PHE A 91 3.66 -11.36 1.71
N SER A 92 3.48 -10.60 0.63
CA SER A 92 4.32 -10.67 -0.58
C SER A 92 5.81 -10.44 -0.33
N ASP A 93 6.14 -9.72 0.73
CA ASP A 93 7.52 -9.32 1.07
C ASP A 93 8.29 -10.40 1.84
N ASP A 94 7.89 -11.68 1.74
CA ASP A 94 8.40 -12.80 2.54
C ASP A 94 8.33 -12.59 4.07
N LYS A 95 7.48 -11.66 4.51
CA LYS A 95 7.17 -11.45 5.92
C LYS A 95 6.06 -12.41 6.30
N LYS A 96 6.32 -13.27 7.29
CA LYS A 96 5.34 -14.18 7.87
C LYS A 96 5.03 -13.74 9.30
N THR A 97 3.79 -13.42 9.61
CA THR A 97 3.36 -13.14 10.99
C THR A 97 2.56 -14.32 11.50
N LEU A 98 2.99 -14.86 12.63
CA LEU A 98 2.41 -16.02 13.29
C LEU A 98 1.50 -15.54 14.41
N PHE A 99 0.32 -16.14 14.51
CA PHE A 99 -0.70 -15.84 15.51
C PHE A 99 -1.09 -17.13 16.24
N TRP A 100 -1.20 -17.03 17.55
CA TRP A 100 -1.61 -18.10 18.44
C TRP A 100 -2.85 -17.67 19.23
N LEU A 101 -3.79 -18.60 19.40
CA LEU A 101 -5.02 -18.40 20.15
C LEU A 101 -5.16 -19.48 21.22
N SER A 102 -5.69 -19.10 22.38
CA SER A 102 -6.01 -20.06 23.44
C SER A 102 -7.16 -20.99 23.07
N ASN A 103 -8.09 -20.54 22.21
CA ASN A 103 -9.23 -21.33 21.75
C ASN A 103 -9.11 -21.71 20.28
N ASN A 104 -9.10 -23.01 20.00
CA ASN A 104 -9.03 -23.57 18.65
C ASN A 104 -10.23 -23.20 17.77
N SER A 105 -11.44 -23.10 18.32
CA SER A 105 -12.63 -22.79 17.51
C SER A 105 -12.59 -21.38 16.92
N SER A 106 -11.92 -20.46 17.61
CA SER A 106 -11.73 -19.08 17.14
C SER A 106 -10.71 -18.97 16.00
N VAL A 107 -9.83 -19.96 15.82
CA VAL A 107 -8.78 -19.91 14.79
C VAL A 107 -9.38 -19.82 13.38
N ASP A 108 -10.37 -20.65 13.06
CA ASP A 108 -11.01 -20.64 11.74
C ASP A 108 -11.79 -19.35 11.49
N GLU A 109 -12.42 -18.82 12.54
CA GLU A 109 -13.15 -17.56 12.47
C GLU A 109 -12.20 -16.40 12.14
N TRP A 110 -11.04 -16.35 12.81
CA TRP A 110 -9.99 -15.37 12.51
C TRP A 110 -9.40 -15.55 11.12
N ILE A 111 -9.08 -16.78 10.69
CA ILE A 111 -8.60 -17.06 9.33
C ILE A 111 -9.62 -16.56 8.30
N CYS A 112 -10.90 -16.87 8.50
CA CYS A 112 -11.99 -16.46 7.61
C CYS A 112 -12.15 -14.94 7.57
N ALA A 113 -12.18 -14.28 8.74
CA ALA A 113 -12.31 -12.83 8.84
C ALA A 113 -11.15 -12.09 8.17
N LEU A 114 -9.91 -12.51 8.45
CA LEU A 114 -8.70 -11.90 7.88
C LEU A 114 -8.56 -12.17 6.37
N SER A 115 -8.93 -13.37 5.91
CA SER A 115 -8.97 -13.68 4.48
C SER A 115 -9.95 -12.77 3.74
N LYS A 116 -11.16 -12.59 4.29
CA LYS A 116 -12.20 -11.73 3.70
C LYS A 116 -11.86 -10.24 3.77
N ALA A 117 -11.10 -9.83 4.78
CA ALA A 117 -10.62 -8.46 4.94
C ALA A 117 -9.43 -8.11 4.04
N SER A 118 -8.74 -9.11 3.48
CA SER A 118 -7.62 -8.87 2.57
C SER A 118 -8.05 -8.08 1.34
N TYR A 119 -7.19 -7.18 0.88
CA TYR A 119 -7.45 -6.38 -0.32
C TYR A 119 -7.73 -7.25 -1.55
N GLU A 120 -6.97 -8.34 -1.74
CA GLU A 120 -7.14 -9.23 -2.89
C GLU A 120 -8.52 -9.89 -2.91
N TYR A 121 -9.01 -10.35 -1.74
CA TYR A 121 -10.36 -10.88 -1.63
C TYR A 121 -11.41 -9.81 -1.93
N GLN A 122 -11.30 -8.62 -1.31
CA GLN A 122 -12.25 -7.53 -1.52
C GLN A 122 -12.30 -7.08 -2.99
N ARG A 123 -11.14 -7.02 -3.65
CA ARG A 123 -11.01 -6.68 -5.07
C ARG A 123 -11.68 -7.72 -5.96
N SER A 124 -11.45 -9.01 -5.71
CA SER A 124 -12.10 -10.09 -6.44
C SER A 124 -13.62 -10.08 -6.21
N LEU A 125 -14.07 -9.94 -4.96
CA LEU A 125 -15.48 -9.85 -4.60
C LEU A 125 -16.16 -8.65 -5.29
N LEU A 126 -15.51 -7.49 -5.33
CA LEU A 126 -16.03 -6.31 -6.02
C LEU A 126 -16.19 -6.57 -7.54
N ALA A 127 -15.19 -7.19 -8.18
CA ALA A 127 -15.26 -7.51 -9.60
C ALA A 127 -16.42 -8.48 -9.90
N ASP A 128 -16.57 -9.51 -9.07
CA ASP A 128 -17.67 -10.49 -9.13
C ASP A 128 -19.03 -9.82 -8.97
N LEU A 129 -19.18 -8.95 -7.97
CA LEU A 129 -20.44 -8.25 -7.70
C LEU A 129 -20.81 -7.29 -8.83
N ARG A 130 -19.84 -6.54 -9.36
CA ARG A 130 -20.04 -5.69 -10.54
C ARG A 130 -20.55 -6.50 -11.72
N LEU A 131 -19.92 -7.64 -12.01
CA LEU A 131 -20.31 -8.53 -13.10
C LEU A 131 -21.75 -9.03 -12.92
N ARG A 132 -22.08 -9.56 -11.73
CA ARG A 132 -23.42 -10.09 -11.44
C ARG A 132 -24.50 -9.03 -11.56
N ILE A 133 -24.24 -7.80 -11.09
CA ILE A 133 -25.20 -6.69 -11.19
C ILE A 133 -25.33 -6.24 -12.65
N SER A 134 -24.23 -6.12 -13.38
CA SER A 134 -24.25 -5.74 -14.79
C SER A 134 -24.99 -6.76 -15.66
N GLN A 135 -24.84 -8.06 -15.39
CA GLN A 135 -25.58 -9.11 -16.10
C GLN A 135 -27.09 -9.03 -15.86
N ARG A 136 -27.52 -8.62 -14.66
CA ARG A 136 -28.94 -8.50 -14.30
C ARG A 136 -29.58 -7.20 -14.76
N THR A 137 -28.83 -6.09 -14.76
CA THR A 137 -29.36 -4.73 -14.98
C THR A 137 -28.95 -4.12 -16.32
N GLY A 138 -27.96 -4.70 -17.01
CA GLY A 138 -27.38 -4.17 -18.24
C GLY A 138 -26.49 -2.94 -18.05
N LYS A 139 -26.19 -2.53 -16.81
CA LYS A 139 -25.37 -1.34 -16.48
C LYS A 139 -24.34 -1.68 -15.41
N ASP A 140 -23.14 -1.08 -15.49
CA ASP A 140 -22.17 -1.19 -14.38
C ASP A 140 -22.75 -0.45 -13.17
N PRO A 141 -22.89 -1.10 -12.00
CA PRO A 141 -23.39 -0.45 -10.78
C PRO A 141 -22.56 0.75 -10.34
N LEU A 142 -21.31 0.85 -10.79
CA LEU A 142 -20.42 1.96 -10.45
C LEU A 142 -20.28 2.99 -11.57
N SER A 143 -21.05 2.87 -12.66
CA SER A 143 -21.14 3.90 -13.68
C SER A 143 -21.73 5.20 -13.14
N GLY A 144 -21.12 6.35 -13.48
CA GLY A 144 -21.50 7.66 -12.96
C GLY A 144 -21.08 7.93 -11.51
N THR A 145 -20.39 6.99 -10.85
CA THR A 145 -19.79 7.20 -9.53
C THR A 145 -18.31 7.58 -9.66
N MET A 146 -17.71 8.10 -8.59
CA MET A 146 -16.26 8.34 -8.55
C MET A 146 -15.40 7.07 -8.70
N PHE A 147 -16.01 5.89 -8.66
CA PHE A 147 -15.37 4.58 -8.83
C PHE A 147 -15.61 3.97 -10.23
N GLU A 148 -16.21 4.72 -11.15
CA GLU A 148 -16.33 4.34 -12.54
C GLU A 148 -14.92 4.17 -13.14
N LYS A 149 -14.68 3.03 -13.79
CA LYS A 149 -13.39 2.68 -14.36
C LYS A 149 -13.04 3.66 -15.49
N LYS A 150 -12.21 4.68 -15.22
CA LYS A 150 -11.22 5.12 -16.21
C LYS A 150 -10.11 4.07 -16.23
N GLN A 151 -10.34 2.96 -16.93
CA GLN A 151 -9.27 2.01 -17.24
C GLN A 151 -8.24 2.69 -18.16
N GLN A 152 -7.30 3.44 -17.60
CA GLN A 152 -6.01 3.70 -18.22
C GLN A 152 -5.12 2.47 -18.00
N PHE A 153 -5.47 1.37 -18.68
CA PHE A 153 -4.56 0.25 -18.89
C PHE A 153 -4.77 -0.30 -20.30
N THR A 154 -4.89 0.60 -21.28
CA THR A 154 -4.28 0.35 -22.57
C THR A 154 -2.83 0.77 -22.44
N GLN A 155 -1.96 -0.19 -22.75
CA GLN A 155 -0.54 -0.05 -22.96
C GLN A 155 -0.31 0.81 -24.21
N GLU A 156 -0.80 2.06 -24.23
CA GLU A 156 -0.38 3.03 -25.22
C GLU A 156 1.00 3.53 -24.80
N LEU A 157 1.97 3.15 -25.62
CA LEU A 157 3.33 3.68 -25.73
C LEU A 157 3.55 4.96 -24.91
N ILE A 158 4.54 4.85 -24.02
CA ILE A 158 5.19 5.95 -23.31
C ILE A 158 5.57 7.03 -24.33
N GLN A 159 4.69 7.99 -24.56
CA GLN A 159 5.04 9.30 -25.09
C GLN A 159 4.71 10.31 -24.01
N PRO A 160 5.71 11.05 -23.50
CA PRO A 160 5.43 12.12 -22.56
C PRO A 160 4.57 13.14 -23.29
N PHE A 161 3.31 13.28 -22.87
CA PHE A 161 2.48 14.38 -23.33
C PHE A 161 3.20 15.68 -22.96
N PRO A 162 3.53 16.53 -23.95
CA PRO A 162 4.17 17.80 -23.65
C PRO A 162 3.21 18.63 -22.77
N PRO A 163 3.74 19.39 -21.80
CA PRO A 163 2.91 20.22 -20.95
C PRO A 163 2.03 21.15 -21.80
N PRO A 164 0.78 21.43 -21.38
CA PRO A 164 -0.10 22.31 -22.12
C PRO A 164 0.62 23.63 -22.39
N ARG A 165 0.85 23.92 -23.67
CA ARG A 165 1.49 25.15 -24.12
C ARG A 165 0.57 26.30 -23.75
N THR A 166 0.83 26.95 -22.61
CA THR A 166 0.22 28.24 -22.32
C THR A 166 0.62 29.17 -23.45
N LYS A 167 -0.36 29.67 -24.21
CA LYS A 167 -0.13 30.80 -25.10
C LYS A 167 0.12 31.99 -24.19
N ASN A 168 1.36 32.16 -23.74
CA ASN A 168 1.80 33.40 -23.14
C ASN A 168 1.59 34.48 -24.20
N LYS A 169 0.49 35.24 -24.07
CA LYS A 169 0.37 36.56 -24.67
C LYS A 169 1.59 37.32 -24.17
N LYS A 170 2.52 37.62 -25.08
CA LYS A 170 3.63 38.52 -24.80
C LYS A 170 3.00 39.83 -24.32
N SER A 171 3.10 40.14 -23.03
CA SER A 171 2.96 41.51 -22.58
C SER A 171 4.10 42.28 -23.24
N SER A 172 3.76 43.24 -24.08
CA SER A 172 4.71 44.21 -24.62
C SER A 172 5.25 45.04 -23.45
N LEU A 173 6.42 44.67 -22.95
CA LEU A 173 7.22 45.57 -22.12
C LEU A 173 7.79 46.67 -23.02
N PRO A 174 7.81 47.94 -22.57
CA PRO A 174 8.36 49.03 -23.35
C PRO A 174 9.87 48.82 -23.56
N GLU A 175 10.35 49.13 -24.77
CA GLU A 175 11.76 49.07 -25.12
C GLU A 175 12.59 49.97 -24.20
N SER A 176 13.66 49.42 -23.62
CA SER A 176 14.66 50.18 -22.88
C SER A 176 15.74 50.69 -23.85
N PRO A 177 16.13 51.97 -23.82
CA PRO A 177 16.81 52.66 -24.92
C PRO A 177 18.34 52.51 -24.93
N LEU A 178 18.88 51.33 -24.65
CA LEU A 178 20.32 51.09 -24.75
C LEU A 178 20.59 49.80 -25.53
N GLY A 179 20.96 49.98 -26.79
CA GLY A 179 21.27 48.90 -27.74
C GLY A 179 22.38 47.98 -27.23
N ARG A 180 21.98 46.81 -26.74
CA ARG A 180 22.89 45.71 -26.41
C ARG A 180 22.66 44.57 -27.40
N PRO A 181 23.68 44.08 -28.12
CA PRO A 181 23.49 42.98 -29.05
C PRO A 181 23.11 41.69 -28.31
N LYS A 182 22.20 40.91 -28.92
CA LYS A 182 21.79 39.59 -28.43
C LYS A 182 22.99 38.64 -28.51
N ALA A 183 23.32 37.98 -27.39
CA ALA A 183 24.38 36.99 -27.35
C ALA A 183 24.01 35.78 -28.21
N THR A 184 24.81 35.51 -29.24
CA THR A 184 24.80 34.26 -30.00
C THR A 184 25.88 33.34 -29.48
N PHE A 185 25.49 32.16 -28.99
CA PHE A 185 26.43 31.10 -28.63
C PHE A 185 26.94 30.42 -29.90
N LYS A 186 28.22 30.61 -30.24
CA LYS A 186 28.93 29.79 -31.23
C LYS A 186 29.75 28.76 -30.47
N SER A 187 29.43 27.47 -30.62
CA SER A 187 30.28 26.38 -30.14
C SER A 187 31.52 26.28 -31.03
N HIS A 188 32.70 26.55 -30.48
CA HIS A 188 33.97 26.19 -31.11
C HIS A 188 34.44 24.90 -30.45
N ILE A 189 34.13 23.76 -31.08
CA ILE A 189 34.73 22.47 -30.76
C ILE A 189 35.57 22.15 -31.99
N ASP A 190 36.89 22.29 -31.86
CA ASP A 190 37.84 21.83 -32.86
C ASP A 190 37.92 20.29 -32.79
N PRO A 191 37.77 19.58 -33.91
CA PRO A 191 37.72 18.12 -33.92
C PRO A 191 39.10 17.43 -33.83
N ASP A 192 40.21 18.18 -33.80
CA ASP A 192 41.56 17.61 -33.93
C ASP A 192 42.49 17.99 -32.76
N GLN A 193 42.15 17.54 -31.54
CA GLN A 193 43.17 17.34 -30.50
C GLN A 193 42.96 16.00 -29.77
N ASP A 194 43.18 14.92 -30.52
CA ASP A 194 43.78 13.70 -29.96
C ASP A 194 45.30 13.91 -29.89
N LEU A 195 45.88 13.98 -28.68
CA LEU A 195 47.20 13.37 -28.34
C LEU A 195 47.54 13.51 -26.84
N ILE A 196 47.20 12.45 -26.07
CA ILE A 196 48.04 11.63 -25.17
C ILE A 196 49.03 12.27 -24.13
N GLN A 197 49.07 11.57 -22.96
CA GLN A 197 50.14 11.40 -21.94
C GLN A 197 50.24 12.44 -20.81
N PHE A 198 50.23 12.10 -19.52
CA PHE A 198 50.43 10.85 -18.77
C PHE A 198 49.32 10.64 -17.72
#